data_AF-A0A8T1N3B0-F1
#
_entry.id   AF-A0A8T1N3B0-F1
#
_cell.length_a   1.000
_cell.length_b   1.000
_cell.length_c   1.000
_cell.angle_alpha   90.00
_cell.angle_beta   90.00
_cell.angle_gamma   90.00
#
_symmetry.space_group_name_H-M   'P 1'
#
loop_
_entity.id
_entity.type
_entity.pdbx_description
1 polymer ?
#
loop_
_entity_poly.entity_id
_entity_poly.type
_entity_poly.pdbx_seq_one_letter_code
_entity_poly.pdbx_strand_id
1 'polypeptide(L)'
;MTESIIAWNIRGLGSSRRILHSLIQKNNGSIVALFEPFVREDKLQRLVSSLGFDGYFCNEAEGEEIWILWRAPYDFEVASVSTQMITGWLLLEGIQTLVSFVYAKCTQVDRRGLWASLVECRSNAHPWIVMGDFNIIREDQEYVGGLPRVAQAMDDFNECIDSCWLVIPYLGAMGRRGLHINGQDWIACL
;
A
#
# COMPACT_ATOMS: atom_id res chain seq x y z
N MET A 1 -8.07 -19.61 -8.42
CA MET A 1 -7.66 -18.96 -7.16
C MET A 1 -7.92 -17.49 -7.35
N THR A 2 -8.62 -16.83 -6.44
CA THR A 2 -8.84 -15.38 -6.53
C THR A 2 -7.57 -14.67 -6.09
N GLU A 3 -7.04 -13.83 -6.97
CA GLU A 3 -5.91 -12.93 -6.69
C GLU A 3 -6.32 -11.93 -5.62
N SER A 4 -5.59 -11.90 -4.51
CA SER A 4 -5.81 -10.92 -3.44
C SER A 4 -4.50 -10.24 -3.10
N ILE A 5 -4.49 -8.93 -3.29
CA ILE A 5 -3.42 -8.01 -2.90
C ILE A 5 -3.90 -7.26 -1.66
N ILE A 6 -3.07 -7.21 -0.63
CA ILE A 6 -3.35 -6.51 0.62
C ILE A 6 -2.24 -5.50 0.85
N ALA A 7 -2.58 -4.27 1.20
CA ALA A 7 -1.61 -3.30 1.72
C ALA A 7 -2.02 -2.91 3.13
N TRP A 8 -1.10 -2.99 4.08
CA TRP A 8 -1.42 -2.77 5.48
C TRP A 8 -0.28 -2.11 6.26
N ASN A 9 -0.59 -0.94 6.84
CA ASN A 9 0.25 -0.31 7.86
C ASN A 9 0.06 -1.03 9.19
N ILE A 10 1.09 -1.74 9.63
CA ILE A 10 1.06 -2.59 10.83
C ILE A 10 1.27 -1.76 12.10
N ARG A 11 1.98 -0.62 12.01
CA ARG A 11 2.45 0.21 13.14
C ARG A 11 3.11 -0.63 14.25
N GLY A 12 3.94 -1.58 13.84
CA GLY A 12 4.69 -2.46 14.74
C GLY A 12 4.11 -3.87 14.90
N LEU A 13 4.92 -4.87 14.59
CA LEU A 13 4.49 -6.29 14.58
C LEU A 13 4.20 -6.89 15.97
N GLY A 14 4.75 -6.30 17.04
CA GLY A 14 4.62 -6.83 18.40
C GLY A 14 3.16 -6.95 18.87
N SER A 15 2.34 -5.92 18.62
CA SER A 15 0.91 -5.88 18.95
C SER A 15 0.02 -6.47 17.85
N SER A 16 0.49 -6.47 16.60
CA SER A 16 -0.35 -6.71 15.43
C SER A 16 -0.24 -8.13 14.83
N ARG A 17 0.67 -8.99 15.31
CA ARG A 17 0.92 -10.34 14.72
C ARG A 17 -0.33 -11.21 14.59
N ARG A 18 -1.20 -11.26 15.61
CA ARG A 18 -2.43 -12.07 15.56
C ARG A 18 -3.43 -11.55 14.53
N ILE A 19 -3.52 -10.22 14.43
CA ILE A 19 -4.38 -9.54 13.47
C ILE A 19 -3.87 -9.79 12.05
N LEU A 20 -2.55 -9.69 11.84
CA LEU A 20 -1.89 -10.01 10.56
C LEU A 20 -2.24 -11.41 10.06
N HIS A 21 -2.04 -12.39 10.93
CA HIS A 21 -2.34 -13.77 10.59
C HIS A 21 -3.82 -13.96 10.24
N SER A 22 -4.73 -13.37 11.02
CA SER A 22 -6.17 -13.46 10.75
C SER A 22 -6.55 -12.76 9.44
N LEU A 23 -5.97 -11.59 9.14
CA LEU A 23 -6.23 -10.82 7.93
C LEU A 23 -5.79 -11.59 6.68
N ILE A 24 -4.57 -12.13 6.69
CA ILE A 24 -4.02 -12.89 5.57
C ILE A 24 -4.83 -14.16 5.32
N GLN A 25 -5.19 -14.89 6.38
CA GLN A 25 -5.97 -16.12 6.24
C GLN A 25 -7.40 -15.86 5.77
N LYS A 26 -8.07 -14.84 6.29
CA LYS A 26 -9.46 -14.53 5.91
C LYS A 26 -9.59 -14.07 4.47
N ASN A 27 -8.61 -13.31 3.98
CA ASN A 27 -8.67 -12.73 2.63
C ASN A 27 -7.89 -13.54 1.60
N ASN A 28 -7.25 -14.65 2.01
CA ASN A 28 -6.36 -15.43 1.14
C ASN A 28 -5.31 -14.55 0.44
N GLY A 29 -4.76 -13.58 1.19
CA GLY A 29 -3.86 -12.56 0.66
C GLY A 29 -2.61 -13.19 0.08
N SER A 30 -2.49 -13.20 -1.24
CA SER A 30 -1.42 -13.87 -1.99
C SER A 30 -0.23 -12.95 -2.21
N ILE A 31 -0.49 -11.64 -2.27
CA ILE A 31 0.51 -10.57 -2.27
C ILE A 31 0.16 -9.63 -1.11
N VAL A 32 1.13 -9.29 -0.28
CA VAL A 32 0.93 -8.48 0.92
C VAL A 32 2.03 -7.44 1.06
N ALA A 33 1.66 -6.17 1.04
CA ALA A 33 2.51 -5.06 1.42
C ALA A 33 2.31 -4.70 2.88
N LEU A 34 3.39 -4.62 3.63
CA LEU A 34 3.42 -4.25 5.03
C LEU A 34 4.18 -2.95 5.21
N PHE A 35 3.58 -2.00 5.93
CA PHE A 35 4.22 -0.74 6.28
C PHE A 35 4.51 -0.67 7.78
N GLU A 36 5.66 -0.10 8.14
CA GLU A 36 6.13 0.07 9.51
C GLU A 36 6.12 -1.21 10.38
N PRO A 37 6.84 -2.27 10.00
CA PRO A 37 6.90 -3.48 10.82
C PRO A 37 7.60 -3.25 12.18
N PHE A 38 8.47 -2.24 12.30
CA PHE A 38 9.29 -1.90 13.49
C PHE A 38 9.97 -3.11 14.16
N VAL A 39 10.43 -4.04 13.34
CA VAL A 39 11.11 -5.26 13.80
C VAL A 39 12.27 -5.53 12.85
N ARG A 40 13.40 -5.97 13.43
CA ARG A 40 14.58 -6.39 12.67
C ARG A 40 14.24 -7.44 11.60
N GLU A 41 14.88 -7.35 10.44
CA GLU A 41 14.72 -8.28 9.32
C GLU A 41 14.73 -9.76 9.76
N ASP A 42 15.65 -10.16 10.65
CA ASP A 42 15.78 -11.56 11.08
C ASP A 42 14.50 -12.14 11.72
N LYS A 43 13.75 -11.31 12.43
CA LYS A 43 12.47 -11.69 13.03
C LYS A 43 11.35 -11.64 12.01
N LEU A 44 11.43 -10.73 11.05
CA LEU A 44 10.42 -10.60 10.00
C LEU A 44 10.51 -11.75 9.00
N GLN A 45 11.71 -12.14 8.56
CA GLN A 45 11.92 -13.35 7.75
C GLN A 45 11.26 -14.59 8.40
N ARG A 46 11.51 -14.82 9.69
CA ARG A 46 10.89 -15.93 10.43
C ARG A 46 9.36 -15.86 10.42
N LEU A 47 8.81 -14.66 10.53
CA LEU A 47 7.37 -14.45 10.47
C LEU A 47 6.83 -14.72 9.06
N VAL A 48 7.48 -14.20 8.02
CA VAL A 48 7.13 -14.40 6.60
C VAL A 48 7.11 -15.89 6.25
N SER A 49 8.16 -16.63 6.63
CA SER A 49 8.20 -18.08 6.46
C SER A 49 7.08 -18.78 7.25
N SER A 50 6.79 -18.34 8.48
CA SER A 50 5.68 -18.93 9.26
C SER A 50 4.29 -18.65 8.69
N LEU A 51 4.15 -17.59 7.88
CA LEU A 51 2.91 -17.23 7.20
C LEU A 51 2.78 -17.93 5.83
N GLY A 52 3.78 -18.72 5.43
CA GLY A 52 3.79 -19.46 4.17
C GLY A 52 3.88 -18.56 2.94
N PHE A 53 4.66 -17.48 3.02
CA PHE A 53 5.08 -16.73 1.84
C PHE A 53 6.37 -17.31 1.28
N ASP A 54 6.48 -17.31 -0.04
CA ASP A 54 7.58 -17.93 -0.78
C ASP A 54 8.68 -16.90 -1.11
N GLY A 55 8.30 -15.62 -1.25
CA GLY A 55 9.23 -14.53 -1.53
C GLY A 55 8.91 -13.26 -0.76
N TYR A 56 9.91 -12.39 -0.64
CA TYR A 56 9.77 -11.06 -0.09
C TYR A 56 10.78 -10.08 -0.68
N PHE A 57 10.46 -8.79 -0.59
CA PHE A 57 11.36 -7.68 -0.88
C PHE A 57 11.12 -6.54 0.11
N CYS A 58 12.16 -5.78 0.45
CA CYS A 58 12.05 -4.59 1.31
C CYS A 58 12.94 -3.45 0.81
N ASN A 59 12.57 -2.21 1.17
CA ASN A 59 13.36 -1.03 0.85
C ASN A 59 14.52 -0.81 1.84
N GLU A 60 15.42 -1.80 1.96
CA GLU A 60 16.51 -1.83 2.96
C GLU A 60 17.37 -0.55 2.95
N ALA A 61 17.83 -0.13 1.76
CA ALA A 61 18.66 1.07 1.58
C ALA A 61 17.94 2.38 1.95
N GLU A 62 16.60 2.34 2.08
CA GLU A 62 15.73 3.51 2.26
C GLU A 62 15.06 3.55 3.64
N GLY A 63 15.34 2.57 4.52
CA GLY A 63 14.88 2.55 5.91
C GLY A 63 14.01 1.38 6.34
N GLU A 64 13.81 0.36 5.48
CA GLU A 64 13.06 -0.88 5.80
C GLU A 64 11.60 -0.68 6.24
N GLU A 65 10.97 0.41 5.80
CA GLU A 65 9.60 0.76 6.17
C GLU A 65 8.55 0.01 5.34
N ILE A 66 8.90 -0.46 4.14
CA ILE A 66 7.97 -1.09 3.19
C ILE A 66 8.47 -2.50 2.86
N TRP A 67 7.59 -3.48 3.06
CA TRP A 67 7.87 -4.90 2.80
C TRP A 67 6.80 -5.50 1.91
N ILE A 68 7.20 -6.10 0.80
CA ILE A 68 6.31 -6.78 -0.13
C ILE A 68 6.54 -8.27 0.02
N LEU A 69 5.48 -9.03 0.27
CA LEU A 69 5.49 -10.47 0.46
C LEU A 69 4.62 -11.11 -0.61
N TRP A 70 5.01 -12.27 -1.14
CA TRP A 70 4.20 -12.98 -2.13
C TRP A 70 4.30 -14.49 -2.00
N ARG A 71 3.24 -15.17 -2.46
CA ARG A 71 3.16 -16.63 -2.60
C ARG A 71 3.32 -17.03 -4.06
N ALA A 72 3.88 -18.20 -4.31
CA ALA A 72 3.83 -18.83 -5.62
C ALA A 72 2.36 -19.02 -6.05
N PRO A 73 2.04 -18.88 -7.35
CA PRO A 73 2.97 -18.69 -8.46
C PRO A 73 3.33 -17.23 -8.75
N TYR A 74 2.92 -16.26 -7.92
CA TYR A 74 3.28 -14.87 -8.13
C TYR A 74 4.77 -14.68 -7.90
N ASP A 75 5.35 -13.73 -8.63
CA ASP A 75 6.72 -13.26 -8.43
C ASP A 75 6.72 -11.75 -8.64
N PHE A 76 7.19 -11.01 -7.64
CA PHE A 76 7.19 -9.55 -7.67
C PHE A 76 8.52 -9.04 -8.20
N GLU A 77 8.53 -8.58 -9.45
CA GLU A 77 9.72 -8.05 -10.09
C GLU A 77 9.84 -6.55 -9.81
N VAL A 78 10.82 -6.16 -8.98
CA VAL A 78 11.02 -4.77 -8.57
C VAL A 78 11.45 -3.90 -9.76
N ALA A 79 10.73 -2.81 -10.01
CA ALA A 79 11.04 -1.84 -11.05
C ALA A 79 11.68 -0.57 -10.48
N SER A 80 11.22 -0.09 -9.32
CA SER A 80 11.79 1.08 -8.64
C SER A 80 11.53 1.05 -7.13
N VAL A 81 12.45 1.62 -6.36
CA VAL A 81 12.41 1.65 -4.90
C VAL A 81 12.72 3.05 -4.40
N SER A 82 12.01 3.47 -3.35
CA SER A 82 12.25 4.72 -2.63
C SER A 82 11.82 4.57 -1.16
N THR A 83 12.07 5.60 -0.35
CA THR A 83 11.58 5.69 1.04
C THR A 83 10.06 5.58 1.16
N GLN A 84 9.29 6.07 0.18
CA GLN A 84 7.82 6.19 0.26
C GLN A 84 7.06 5.28 -0.70
N MET A 85 7.75 4.57 -1.59
CA MET A 85 7.11 3.77 -2.63
C MET A 85 8.02 2.64 -3.13
N ILE A 86 7.46 1.46 -3.27
CA ILE A 86 8.03 0.35 -4.04
C ILE A 86 7.10 0.08 -5.23
N THR A 87 7.65 0.11 -6.44
CA THR A 87 6.92 -0.23 -7.66
C THR A 87 7.55 -1.47 -8.30
N GLY A 88 6.72 -2.38 -8.77
CA GLY A 88 7.16 -3.59 -9.45
C GLY A 88 6.09 -4.20 -10.33
N TRP A 89 6.47 -5.25 -11.05
CA TRP A 89 5.61 -5.97 -11.97
C TRP A 89 5.06 -7.24 -11.34
N LEU A 90 3.78 -7.50 -11.64
CA LEU A 90 3.08 -8.74 -11.30
C LEU A 90 2.33 -9.25 -12.52
N LEU A 91 2.29 -10.57 -12.67
CA LEU A 91 1.40 -11.23 -13.63
C LEU A 91 0.07 -11.54 -12.93
N LEU A 92 -0.94 -10.72 -13.16
CA LEU A 92 -2.28 -10.81 -12.56
C LEU A 92 -3.28 -11.24 -13.63
N GLU A 93 -3.96 -12.36 -13.43
CA GLU A 93 -4.89 -12.98 -14.38
C GLU A 93 -4.29 -13.17 -15.80
N GLY A 94 -2.98 -13.37 -15.88
CA GLY A 94 -2.24 -13.47 -17.14
C GLY A 94 -1.90 -12.14 -17.81
N ILE A 95 -2.16 -11.02 -17.16
CA ILE A 95 -1.87 -9.66 -17.62
C ILE A 95 -0.72 -9.07 -16.80
N GLN A 96 0.32 -8.62 -17.49
CA GLN A 96 1.42 -7.91 -16.85
C GLN A 96 0.92 -6.56 -16.34
N THR A 97 0.93 -6.40 -15.01
CA THR A 97 0.37 -5.25 -14.30
C THR A 97 1.46 -4.60 -13.47
N LEU A 98 1.57 -3.28 -13.58
CA LEU A 98 2.43 -2.49 -12.71
C LEU A 98 1.71 -2.31 -11.36
N VAL A 99 2.41 -2.50 -10.24
CA VAL A 99 1.84 -2.30 -8.91
C VAL A 99 2.77 -1.43 -8.08
N SER A 100 2.23 -0.34 -7.53
CA SER A 100 2.93 0.61 -6.66
C SER A 100 2.37 0.54 -5.26
N PHE A 101 3.21 0.12 -4.31
CA PHE A 101 2.92 0.10 -2.89
C PHE A 101 3.44 1.36 -2.22
N VAL A 102 2.54 2.19 -1.71
CA VAL A 102 2.84 3.53 -1.21
C VAL A 102 2.76 3.57 0.32
N TYR A 103 3.82 4.10 0.93
CA TYR A 103 3.82 4.53 2.32
C TYR A 103 4.24 6.00 2.40
N ALA A 104 3.27 6.89 2.29
CA ALA A 104 3.53 8.33 2.23
C ALA A 104 3.86 8.90 3.61
N LYS A 105 4.78 9.87 3.66
CA LYS A 105 5.12 10.59 4.89
C LYS A 105 3.96 11.48 5.36
N CYS A 106 3.96 11.80 6.65
CA CYS A 106 2.88 12.56 7.29
C CYS A 106 2.84 14.03 6.89
N THR A 107 3.96 14.64 6.51
CA THR A 107 4.01 16.06 6.15
C THR A 107 3.77 16.30 4.66
N GLN A 108 3.13 17.41 4.31
CA GLN A 108 2.87 17.77 2.91
C GLN A 108 4.17 17.93 2.12
N VAL A 109 5.21 18.51 2.72
CA VAL A 109 6.49 18.77 2.05
C VAL A 109 7.17 17.47 1.67
N ASP A 110 7.20 16.49 2.57
CA ASP A 110 7.85 15.20 2.33
C ASP A 110 7.13 14.38 1.25
N ARG A 111 5.81 14.57 1.09
CA ARG A 111 5.02 13.88 0.06
C ARG A 111 5.22 14.41 -1.36
N ARG A 112 5.78 15.62 -1.55
CA ARG A 112 5.92 16.20 -2.90
C ARG A 112 6.74 15.33 -3.85
N GLY A 113 7.82 14.72 -3.35
CA GLY A 113 8.63 13.80 -4.14
C GLY A 113 7.86 12.57 -4.57
N LEU A 114 7.03 12.02 -3.68
CA LEU A 114 6.17 10.87 -3.97
C LEU A 114 5.15 11.19 -5.09
N TRP A 115 4.52 12.36 -5.06
CA TRP A 115 3.57 12.77 -6.10
C TRP A 115 4.22 12.87 -7.48
N ALA A 116 5.42 13.45 -7.55
CA ALA A 116 6.19 13.50 -8.79
C ALA A 116 6.53 12.09 -9.30
N SER A 117 6.99 11.19 -8.42
CA SER A 117 7.32 9.81 -8.79
C SER A 117 6.10 9.02 -9.29
N LEU A 118 4.91 9.21 -8.71
CA LEU A 118 3.68 8.58 -9.22
C LEU A 118 3.36 9.06 -10.64
N VAL A 119 3.46 10.36 -10.90
CA VAL A 119 3.23 10.90 -12.25
C VAL A 119 4.23 10.36 -13.27
N GLU A 120 5.48 10.13 -12.86
CA GLU A 120 6.52 9.51 -13.70
C GLU A 120 6.25 8.02 -13.97
N CYS A 121 5.68 7.28 -13.01
CA CYS A 121 5.30 5.87 -13.18
C CYS A 121 4.12 5.68 -14.12
N ARG A 122 3.32 6.72 -14.37
CA ARG A 122 2.14 6.66 -15.25
C ARG A 122 2.53 6.11 -16.62
N SER A 123 1.93 4.99 -17.00
CA SER A 123 2.12 4.35 -18.30
C SER A 123 0.78 3.99 -18.92
N ASN A 124 0.66 4.21 -20.24
CA ASN A 124 -0.51 3.79 -21.02
C ASN A 124 -0.35 2.37 -21.59
N ALA A 125 0.81 1.72 -21.35
CA ALA A 125 1.12 0.42 -21.97
C ALA A 125 0.58 -0.77 -21.17
N HIS A 126 0.45 -0.63 -19.85
CA HIS A 126 0.05 -1.70 -18.95
C HIS A 126 -0.94 -1.17 -17.89
N PRO A 127 -1.84 -2.03 -17.37
CA PRO A 127 -2.62 -1.68 -16.19
C PRO A 127 -1.71 -1.31 -15.03
N TRP A 128 -2.16 -0.38 -14.18
CA TRP A 128 -1.40 0.11 -13.05
C TRP A 128 -2.27 0.22 -11.81
N ILE A 129 -1.87 -0.50 -10.75
CA ILE A 129 -2.51 -0.50 -9.44
C ILE A 129 -1.66 0.34 -8.49
N VAL A 130 -2.27 1.25 -7.75
CA VAL A 130 -1.60 2.04 -6.71
C VAL A 130 -2.33 1.86 -5.40
N MET A 131 -1.65 1.36 -4.38
CA MET A 131 -2.29 1.11 -3.09
C MET A 131 -1.35 1.31 -1.92
N GLY A 132 -1.91 1.68 -0.78
CA GLY A 132 -1.15 1.79 0.46
C GLY A 132 -1.72 2.81 1.42
N ASP A 133 -0.85 3.39 2.24
CA ASP A 133 -1.19 4.44 3.21
C ASP A 133 -0.62 5.77 2.71
N PHE A 134 -1.51 6.62 2.19
CA PHE A 134 -1.14 7.94 1.67
C PHE A 134 -1.06 9.02 2.76
N ASN A 135 -1.42 8.71 4.01
CA ASN A 135 -1.41 9.64 5.14
C ASN A 135 -2.11 10.99 4.89
N ILE A 136 -3.05 11.03 3.93
CA ILE A 136 -3.86 12.18 3.54
C ILE A 136 -5.26 11.71 3.15
N ILE A 137 -6.26 12.53 3.42
CA ILE A 137 -7.66 12.32 3.02
C ILE A 137 -7.92 13.12 1.75
N ARG A 138 -8.92 12.73 0.96
CA ARG A 138 -9.35 13.46 -0.24
C ARG A 138 -10.34 14.56 0.07
N GLU A 139 -11.20 14.33 1.06
CA GLU A 139 -12.29 15.22 1.44
C GLU A 139 -12.42 15.27 2.96
N ASP A 140 -12.78 16.42 3.51
CA ASP A 140 -12.97 16.59 4.96
C ASP A 140 -14.05 15.64 5.54
N GLN A 141 -15.00 15.18 4.71
CA GLN A 141 -16.05 14.26 5.12
C GLN A 141 -15.54 12.85 5.46
N GLU A 142 -14.34 12.49 5.00
CA GLU A 142 -13.70 11.22 5.34
C GLU A 142 -13.21 11.20 6.79
N TYR A 143 -13.01 12.38 7.40
CA TYR A 143 -12.39 12.48 8.72
C TYR A 143 -13.37 12.94 9.82
N VAL A 144 -13.57 12.09 10.82
CA VAL A 144 -14.42 12.39 12.00
C VAL A 144 -13.53 12.69 13.21
N GLY A 145 -13.36 13.98 13.51
CA GLY A 145 -12.72 14.49 14.73
C GLY A 145 -11.22 14.75 14.60
N GLY A 146 -10.82 16.00 14.89
CA GLY A 146 -9.45 16.53 14.84
C GLY A 146 -9.42 17.94 14.26
N LEU A 147 -8.24 18.52 14.05
CA LEU A 147 -8.12 19.79 13.32
C LEU A 147 -8.37 19.54 11.83
N PRO A 148 -9.06 20.46 11.11
CA PRO A 148 -9.18 20.40 9.66
C PRO A 148 -7.79 20.22 9.04
N ARG A 149 -7.65 19.26 8.12
CA ARG A 149 -6.40 19.13 7.38
C ARG A 149 -6.25 20.33 6.44
N VAL A 150 -5.00 20.66 6.11
CA VAL A 150 -4.72 21.79 5.21
C VAL A 150 -5.34 21.48 3.85
N ALA A 151 -6.30 22.31 3.40
CA ALA A 151 -7.00 22.14 2.13
C ALA A 151 -6.03 21.92 0.96
N GLN A 152 -4.96 22.72 0.90
CA GLN A 152 -3.91 22.57 -0.10
C GLN A 152 -3.29 21.16 -0.14
N ALA A 153 -3.13 20.48 1.00
CA ALA A 153 -2.56 19.14 1.01
C ALA A 153 -3.53 18.08 0.44
N MET A 154 -4.84 18.32 0.53
CA MET A 154 -5.87 17.50 -0.13
C MET A 154 -5.94 17.82 -1.63
N ASP A 155 -5.84 19.10 -1.99
CA ASP A 155 -5.79 19.55 -3.38
C ASP A 155 -4.59 18.95 -4.12
N ASP A 156 -3.39 19.01 -3.53
CA ASP A 156 -2.18 18.40 -4.09
C ASP A 156 -2.35 16.89 -4.33
N PHE A 157 -3.07 16.19 -3.43
CA PHE A 157 -3.32 14.76 -3.57
C PHE A 157 -4.34 14.45 -4.66
N ASN A 158 -5.43 15.22 -4.73
CA ASN A 158 -6.43 15.10 -5.79
C ASN A 158 -5.83 15.43 -7.17
N GLU A 159 -4.99 16.46 -7.27
CA GLU A 159 -4.26 16.79 -8.49
C GLU A 159 -3.32 15.66 -8.92
N CYS A 160 -2.66 14.99 -7.97
CA CYS A 160 -1.82 13.83 -8.26
C CYS A 160 -2.65 12.67 -8.84
N ILE A 161 -3.79 12.33 -8.22
CA ILE A 161 -4.72 11.30 -8.71
C ILE A 161 -5.16 11.61 -10.15
N ASP A 162 -5.59 12.85 -10.38
CA ASP A 162 -6.06 13.31 -11.69
C ASP A 162 -4.93 13.28 -12.73
N SER A 163 -3.72 13.69 -12.36
CA SER A 163 -2.55 13.67 -13.25
C SER A 163 -2.14 12.24 -13.64
N CYS A 164 -2.36 11.28 -12.73
CA CYS A 164 -2.08 9.88 -12.92
C CYS A 164 -3.19 9.11 -13.64
N TRP A 165 -4.36 9.74 -13.89
CA TRP A 165 -5.57 9.10 -14.43
C TRP A 165 -6.05 7.91 -13.59
N LEU A 166 -5.81 7.95 -12.28
CA LEU A 166 -6.21 6.88 -11.39
C LEU A 166 -7.71 6.95 -11.13
N VAL A 167 -8.37 5.80 -11.20
CA VAL A 167 -9.78 5.66 -10.86
C VAL A 167 -9.85 5.01 -9.50
N ILE A 168 -10.57 5.63 -8.56
CA ILE A 168 -10.85 4.98 -7.28
C ILE A 168 -12.07 4.09 -7.48
N PRO A 169 -11.95 2.76 -7.33
CA PRO A 169 -13.08 1.86 -7.44
C PRO A 169 -14.07 2.15 -6.32
N TYR A 170 -15.31 2.48 -6.69
CA TYR A 170 -16.42 2.50 -5.75
C TYR A 170 -16.70 1.05 -5.28
N LEU A 171 -16.13 0.67 -4.14
CA LEU A 171 -16.58 -0.51 -3.40
C LEU A 171 -17.98 -0.21 -2.86
N GLY A 172 -19.01 -0.56 -3.62
CA GLY A 172 -20.40 -0.28 -3.32
C GLY A 172 -20.79 -0.71 -1.90
N ALA A 173 -21.37 0.22 -1.15
CA ALA A 173 -22.44 0.07 -0.14
C ALA A 173 -22.55 -1.22 0.71
N MET A 174 -21.46 -1.96 0.99
CA MET A 174 -21.33 -2.73 2.23
C MET A 174 -20.73 -1.77 3.26
N GLY A 175 -21.64 -1.10 3.97
CA GLY A 175 -21.40 0.18 4.62
C GLY A 175 -20.17 0.27 5.51
N ARG A 176 -19.58 1.48 5.54
CA ARG A 176 -18.75 1.99 6.65
C ARG A 176 -17.74 0.99 7.21
N ARG A 177 -17.09 0.22 6.33
CA ARG A 177 -15.92 -0.59 6.64
C ARG A 177 -14.94 -0.59 5.45
N GLY A 178 -14.41 0.59 5.10
CA GLY A 178 -12.95 0.62 5.00
C GLY A 178 -12.43 0.08 6.35
N LEU A 179 -11.44 -0.81 6.36
CA LEU A 179 -10.98 -1.48 7.57
C LEU A 179 -10.55 -0.46 8.64
N HIS A 180 -11.51 0.01 9.44
CA HIS A 180 -11.31 1.00 10.48
C HIS A 180 -10.70 0.27 11.66
N ILE A 181 -9.37 0.19 11.66
CA ILE A 181 -8.57 -0.23 12.80
C ILE A 181 -7.63 0.95 13.07
N ASN A 182 -7.90 1.71 14.14
CA ASN A 182 -7.12 2.86 14.61
C ASN A 182 -7.16 4.15 13.76
N GLY A 183 -8.32 4.50 13.17
CA GLY A 183 -8.55 5.86 12.67
C GLY A 183 -7.79 6.26 11.40
N GLN A 184 -7.49 5.30 10.52
CA GLN A 184 -6.97 5.53 9.17
C GLN A 184 -7.89 4.90 8.13
N ASP A 185 -8.20 5.68 7.09
CA ASP A 185 -8.93 5.22 5.91
C ASP A 185 -7.95 4.68 4.86
N TRP A 186 -8.33 3.55 4.25
CA TRP A 186 -7.53 2.87 3.24
C TRP A 186 -8.04 3.26 1.86
N ILE A 187 -7.14 3.68 0.97
CA ILE A 187 -7.43 3.81 -0.45
C ILE A 187 -6.74 2.65 -1.15
N ALA A 188 -7.54 1.66 -1.56
CA ALA A 188 -7.15 0.78 -2.65
C ALA A 188 -7.62 1.49 -3.94
N CYS A 189 -6.69 2.10 -4.69
CA CYS A 189 -6.97 2.38 -6.10
C CYS A 189 -6.74 1.06 -6.84
N LEU A 190 -7.82 0.45 -7.35
CA LEU A 190 -7.70 -0.64 -8.32
C LEU A 190 -7.25 -0.06 -9.66
#